data_AF-A0A957YQ88-F1
#
_entry.id   AF-A0A957YQ88-F1
#
_cell.length_a   1.000
_cell.length_b   1.000
_cell.length_c   1.000
_cell.angle_alpha   90.00
_cell.angle_beta   90.00
_cell.angle_gamma   90.00
#
_symmetry.space_group_name_H-M   'P 1'
#
loop_
_entity.id
_entity.type
_entity.pdbx_description
1 polymer ?
#
loop_
_entity_poly.entity_id
_entity_poly.type
_entity_poly.pdbx_seq_one_letter_code
_entity_poly.pdbx_strand_id
1 'polypeptide(L)'
;MKNIPAKRDNIPLMPKRLSILILLTILLQACVPASASEPTPTTVLSLPTPTLTPIAPQPAPEEIQPTQVLVPPQPISRVLIVTFDGMRPDAIEAADMINVKELMQNGAYTLHAQTVYPSSTLPAHASMVTGTCPAKHIARWDEYVPQNGYALGTDIFDLTHAVGLRTVIVAGKEKLQQITEPTSLDYWGFIDETDNTKDITTLLNMGREQVKQGFGLMLMHFPNGDLAGHKYGWMSKQQLSAYHEDDKSFGALLQTMKDNGFYDGTLIIITSDHGGHETHHGTNMPDDMTIPWIIYGPQVVPGILKTQVYIMDTAPTVAFALGLPLQAEWDGAPVYEAFGLPVDPNRVSGCPGTTP
;
A
#
# COMPACT_ATOMS: atom_id res chain seq x y z
N MET A 1 -5.41 46.34 18.71
CA MET A 1 -5.62 47.08 17.45
C MET A 1 -4.32 47.78 17.05
N LYS A 2 -3.55 47.17 16.15
CA LYS A 2 -2.46 47.83 15.41
C LYS A 2 -2.47 47.26 13.99
N ASN A 3 -2.75 48.13 13.03
CA ASN A 3 -2.88 47.85 11.61
C ASN A 3 -1.51 47.55 10.98
N ILE A 4 -1.44 46.49 10.18
CA ILE A 4 -0.34 46.22 9.25
C ILE A 4 -0.89 46.45 7.83
N PRO A 5 -0.31 47.31 6.99
CA PRO A 5 -0.82 47.54 5.64
C PRO A 5 -0.29 46.48 4.65
N ALA A 6 -1.21 45.96 3.85
CA ALA A 6 -0.95 45.05 2.73
C ALA A 6 -0.13 45.76 1.64
N LYS A 7 0.99 45.14 1.23
CA LYS A 7 1.79 45.56 0.08
C LYS A 7 1.32 44.75 -1.13
N ARG A 8 0.83 45.45 -2.16
CA ARG A 8 0.40 44.89 -3.45
C ARG A 8 1.63 44.48 -4.27
N ASP A 9 1.63 43.25 -4.75
CA ASP A 9 2.59 42.74 -5.72
C ASP A 9 2.25 43.26 -7.13
N ASN A 10 3.24 43.87 -7.78
CA ASN A 10 3.23 44.19 -9.22
C ASN A 10 4.02 43.11 -9.95
N ILE A 11 3.33 42.21 -10.65
CA ILE A 11 3.94 41.24 -11.58
C ILE A 11 3.99 41.90 -12.97
N PRO A 12 5.16 42.02 -13.62
CA PRO A 12 5.21 42.49 -15.01
C PRO A 12 4.94 41.32 -15.98
N LEU A 13 3.99 41.53 -16.89
CA LEU A 13 3.71 40.67 -18.03
C LEU A 13 4.94 40.54 -18.96
N MET A 14 5.35 39.30 -19.27
CA MET A 14 6.21 39.00 -20.43
C MET A 14 5.37 38.81 -21.70
N PRO A 15 5.79 39.34 -22.87
CA PRO A 15 5.11 39.08 -24.13
C PRO A 15 5.62 37.80 -24.79
N LYS A 16 4.69 36.90 -25.16
CA LYS A 16 4.92 35.79 -26.08
C LYS A 16 5.28 36.35 -27.46
N ARG A 17 6.41 35.93 -28.03
CA ARG A 17 6.71 36.08 -29.47
C ARG A 17 6.89 34.73 -30.15
N LEU A 18 5.85 34.42 -30.91
CA LEU A 18 5.77 33.74 -32.20
C LEU A 18 7.10 33.56 -32.97
N SER A 19 7.33 32.35 -33.50
CA SER A 19 8.03 32.13 -34.78
C SER A 19 7.63 30.78 -35.36
N ILE A 20 6.76 30.87 -36.36
CA ILE A 20 6.48 29.86 -37.38
C ILE A 20 7.66 29.86 -38.37
N LEU A 21 8.23 28.71 -38.70
CA LEU A 21 8.85 28.54 -40.02
C LEU A 21 8.73 27.10 -40.54
N ILE A 22 8.13 27.04 -41.71
CA ILE A 22 7.86 25.91 -42.59
C ILE A 22 9.16 25.47 -43.27
N LEU A 23 9.41 24.16 -43.37
CA LEU A 23 10.29 23.62 -44.42
C LEU A 23 9.68 22.36 -45.03
N LEU A 24 9.05 22.56 -46.19
CA LEU A 24 8.66 21.51 -47.14
C LEU A 24 9.92 21.04 -47.88
N THR A 25 10.20 19.74 -47.90
CA THR A 25 10.99 19.13 -48.99
C THR A 25 10.37 17.80 -49.40
N ILE A 26 10.31 17.63 -50.73
CA ILE A 26 9.61 16.63 -51.52
C ILE A 26 10.56 15.46 -51.80
N LEU A 27 10.09 14.21 -51.68
CA LEU A 27 10.66 13.08 -52.43
C LEU A 27 9.56 12.15 -52.93
N LEU A 28 9.46 12.09 -54.26
CA LEU A 28 8.68 11.15 -55.05
C LEU A 28 9.46 9.84 -55.27
N GLN A 29 8.69 8.79 -55.61
CA GLN A 29 9.06 7.48 -56.22
C GLN A 29 9.43 6.36 -55.22
N ALA A 30 8.93 5.12 -55.32
CA ALA A 30 8.48 4.40 -56.50
C ALA A 30 7.30 3.44 -56.21
N CYS A 31 6.42 3.31 -57.21
CA CYS A 31 5.36 2.33 -57.32
C CYS A 31 5.95 1.05 -57.94
N VAL A 32 5.71 -0.12 -57.35
CA VAL A 32 6.03 -1.43 -57.94
C VAL A 32 4.71 -2.12 -58.30
N PRO A 33 4.52 -2.64 -59.53
CA PRO A 33 3.31 -3.35 -59.88
C PRO A 33 3.35 -4.78 -59.31
N ALA A 34 2.30 -5.17 -58.59
CA ALA A 34 2.09 -6.56 -58.19
C ALA A 34 1.58 -7.37 -59.39
N SER A 35 2.30 -8.45 -59.71
CA SER A 35 1.91 -9.43 -60.73
C SER A 35 0.68 -10.21 -60.27
N ALA A 36 -0.34 -10.29 -61.13
CA ALA A 36 -1.51 -11.11 -60.93
C ALA A 36 -1.17 -12.60 -61.10
N SER A 37 -1.57 -13.45 -60.15
CA SER A 37 -1.64 -14.90 -60.32
C SER A 37 -3.11 -15.34 -60.38
N GLU A 38 -3.41 -16.19 -61.37
CA GLU A 38 -4.74 -16.71 -61.69
C GLU A 38 -5.39 -17.51 -60.55
N PRO A 39 -6.74 -17.56 -60.47
CA PRO A 39 -7.43 -18.33 -59.45
C PRO A 39 -7.52 -19.82 -59.82
N THR A 40 -7.06 -20.68 -58.91
CA THR A 40 -7.23 -22.14 -58.94
C THR A 40 -8.70 -22.52 -58.69
N PRO A 41 -9.27 -23.53 -59.37
CA PRO A 41 -10.67 -23.91 -59.17
C PRO A 41 -10.91 -24.48 -57.76
N THR A 42 -11.90 -23.94 -57.07
CA THR A 42 -12.32 -24.41 -55.74
C THR A 42 -13.24 -25.63 -55.90
N THR A 43 -12.74 -26.80 -55.51
CA THR A 43 -13.55 -28.01 -55.37
C THR A 43 -14.47 -27.84 -54.16
N VAL A 44 -15.79 -27.81 -54.37
CA VAL A 44 -16.77 -27.74 -53.28
C VAL A 44 -16.87 -29.11 -52.63
N LEU A 45 -16.33 -29.26 -51.42
CA LEU A 45 -16.55 -30.41 -50.55
C LEU A 45 -17.86 -30.21 -49.78
N SER A 46 -18.84 -31.07 -50.04
CA SER A 46 -20.09 -31.16 -49.28
C SER A 46 -19.81 -31.64 -47.85
N LEU A 47 -20.20 -30.83 -46.86
CA LEU A 47 -20.14 -31.18 -45.44
C LEU A 47 -21.12 -32.33 -45.11
N PRO A 48 -20.73 -33.34 -44.33
CA PRO A 48 -21.65 -34.36 -43.85
C PRO A 48 -22.63 -33.76 -42.83
N THR A 49 -23.88 -34.20 -42.91
CA THR A 49 -24.95 -33.85 -41.97
C THR A 49 -24.60 -34.33 -40.56
N PRO A 50 -24.69 -33.48 -39.51
CA PRO A 50 -24.39 -33.92 -38.15
C PRO A 50 -25.52 -34.83 -37.65
N THR A 51 -25.18 -36.08 -37.35
CA THR A 51 -26.03 -36.99 -36.60
C THR A 51 -26.03 -36.55 -35.13
N LEU A 52 -27.21 -36.20 -34.60
CA LEU A 52 -27.37 -35.84 -33.18
C LEU A 52 -27.18 -37.08 -32.30
N THR A 53 -26.06 -37.16 -31.60
CA THR A 53 -25.86 -38.11 -30.51
C THR A 53 -26.57 -37.59 -29.25
N PRO A 54 -27.34 -38.42 -28.51
CA PRO A 54 -27.95 -37.97 -27.26
C PRO A 54 -26.87 -37.63 -26.23
N ILE A 55 -26.86 -36.39 -25.76
CA ILE A 55 -25.98 -35.92 -24.68
C ILE A 55 -26.52 -36.47 -23.36
N ALA A 56 -25.66 -37.15 -22.59
CA ALA A 56 -25.98 -37.61 -21.24
C ALA A 56 -26.27 -36.41 -20.30
N PRO A 57 -27.16 -36.52 -19.30
CA PRO A 57 -27.49 -35.41 -18.42
C PRO A 57 -26.23 -34.91 -17.71
N GLN A 58 -25.94 -33.62 -17.89
CA GLN A 58 -24.86 -32.94 -17.20
C GLN A 58 -25.20 -32.91 -15.69
N PRO A 59 -24.26 -33.26 -14.79
CA PRO A 59 -24.50 -33.16 -13.36
C PRO A 59 -24.84 -31.71 -13.00
N ALA A 60 -25.78 -31.55 -12.05
CA ALA A 60 -26.19 -30.24 -11.57
C ALA A 60 -24.96 -29.44 -11.09
N PRO A 61 -24.93 -28.11 -11.29
CA PRO A 61 -23.86 -27.27 -10.75
C PRO A 61 -23.74 -27.52 -9.25
N GLU A 62 -22.53 -27.84 -8.77
CA GLU A 62 -22.24 -27.83 -7.34
C GLU A 62 -22.57 -26.44 -6.80
N GLU A 63 -23.49 -26.40 -5.84
CA GLU A 63 -23.87 -25.20 -5.11
C GLU A 63 -22.63 -24.74 -4.33
N ILE A 64 -21.98 -23.67 -4.79
CA ILE A 64 -20.82 -23.09 -4.13
C ILE A 64 -21.29 -22.65 -2.74
N GLN A 65 -20.92 -23.40 -1.71
CA GLN A 65 -21.21 -23.01 -0.34
C GLN A 65 -20.49 -21.69 -0.07
N PRO A 66 -21.19 -20.66 0.44
CA PRO A 66 -20.54 -19.40 0.77
C PRO A 66 -19.42 -19.66 1.77
N THR A 67 -18.20 -19.24 1.43
CA THR A 67 -17.06 -19.21 2.35
C THR A 67 -17.53 -18.56 3.64
N GLN A 68 -17.56 -19.32 4.73
CA GLN A 68 -17.95 -18.78 6.03
C GLN A 68 -16.93 -17.71 6.40
N VAL A 69 -17.33 -16.44 6.33
CA VAL A 69 -16.55 -15.33 6.85
C VAL A 69 -16.45 -15.54 8.35
N LEU A 70 -15.28 -15.96 8.82
CA LEU A 70 -14.99 -16.01 10.25
C LEU A 70 -15.13 -14.59 10.78
N VAL A 71 -15.99 -14.38 11.77
CA VAL A 71 -16.13 -13.10 12.48
C VAL A 71 -15.35 -13.24 13.79
N PRO A 72 -14.55 -12.24 14.21
CA PRO A 72 -13.85 -12.32 15.49
C PRO A 72 -14.84 -12.44 16.67
N PRO A 73 -14.51 -13.18 17.74
CA PRO A 73 -15.40 -13.39 18.89
C PRO A 73 -15.87 -12.09 19.57
N GLN A 74 -15.06 -11.03 19.52
CA GLN A 74 -15.40 -9.64 19.89
C GLN A 74 -14.61 -8.68 18.99
N PRO A 75 -15.24 -7.71 18.30
CA PRO A 75 -14.50 -6.78 17.44
C PRO A 75 -13.53 -5.90 18.25
N ILE A 76 -12.32 -5.72 17.72
CA ILE A 76 -11.39 -4.70 18.21
C ILE A 76 -11.96 -3.32 17.84
N SER A 77 -11.73 -2.30 18.68
CA SER A 77 -12.29 -0.95 18.44
C SER A 77 -11.28 0.05 17.88
N ARG A 78 -9.99 -0.30 17.87
CA ARG A 78 -8.90 0.56 17.41
C ARG A 78 -7.81 -0.23 16.70
N VAL A 79 -7.33 0.30 15.59
CA VAL A 79 -6.17 -0.22 14.86
C VAL A 79 -5.18 0.91 14.58
N LEU A 80 -3.91 0.66 14.89
CA LEU A 80 -2.77 1.50 14.50
C LEU A 80 -1.93 0.73 13.47
N ILE A 81 -1.83 1.28 12.26
CA ILE A 81 -0.88 0.84 11.24
C ILE A 81 0.35 1.74 11.35
N VAL A 82 1.53 1.14 11.48
CA VAL A 82 2.81 1.85 11.53
C VAL A 82 3.66 1.39 10.36
N THR A 83 4.08 2.33 9.53
CA THR A 83 4.97 2.05 8.40
C THR A 83 6.30 2.74 8.61
N PHE A 84 7.38 1.98 8.53
CA PHE A 84 8.74 2.51 8.45
C PHE A 84 9.17 2.39 6.98
N ASP A 85 9.27 3.53 6.29
CA ASP A 85 9.52 3.59 4.84
C ASP A 85 10.87 2.96 4.48
N GLY A 86 10.88 2.14 3.42
CA GLY A 86 12.08 1.48 2.89
C GLY A 86 12.74 0.45 3.82
N MET A 87 12.04 -0.03 4.85
CA MET A 87 12.59 -0.90 5.89
C MET A 87 12.64 -2.35 5.47
N ARG A 88 13.86 -2.83 5.19
CA ARG A 88 14.15 -4.27 5.09
C ARG A 88 13.96 -4.98 6.45
N PRO A 89 13.59 -6.27 6.46
CA PRO A 89 13.43 -7.03 7.71
C PRO A 89 14.70 -7.10 8.57
N ASP A 90 15.87 -7.20 7.95
CA ASP A 90 17.17 -7.27 8.65
C ASP A 90 17.59 -5.94 9.30
N ALA A 91 16.95 -4.82 8.93
CA ALA A 91 17.21 -3.53 9.54
C ALA A 91 16.72 -3.47 11.00
N ILE A 92 15.66 -4.21 11.35
CA ILE A 92 15.06 -4.22 12.70
C ILE A 92 16.11 -4.61 13.76
N GLU A 93 16.87 -5.67 13.50
CA GLU A 93 17.93 -6.12 14.41
C GLU A 93 19.15 -5.20 14.29
N ALA A 94 19.55 -4.84 13.07
CA ALA A 94 20.78 -4.07 12.84
C ALA A 94 20.71 -2.63 13.40
N ALA A 95 19.52 -2.04 13.47
CA ALA A 95 19.25 -0.70 14.03
C ALA A 95 18.89 -0.72 15.52
N ASP A 96 18.80 -1.91 16.14
CA ASP A 96 18.34 -2.07 17.52
C ASP A 96 16.99 -1.37 17.78
N MET A 97 15.98 -1.71 16.97
CA MET A 97 14.63 -1.16 17.09
C MET A 97 13.87 -1.84 18.24
N ILE A 98 14.22 -1.47 19.47
CA ILE A 98 13.77 -2.17 20.69
C ILE A 98 12.25 -2.20 20.84
N ASN A 99 11.51 -1.17 20.42
CA ASN A 99 10.05 -1.13 20.58
C ASN A 99 9.39 -2.05 19.54
N VAL A 100 9.85 -2.02 18.29
CA VAL A 100 9.41 -2.98 17.26
C VAL A 100 9.75 -4.41 17.67
N LYS A 101 10.96 -4.68 18.18
CA LYS A 101 11.39 -6.01 18.65
C LYS A 101 10.50 -6.52 19.79
N GLU A 102 10.14 -5.67 20.74
CA GLU A 102 9.25 -6.03 21.85
C GLU A 102 7.85 -6.45 21.34
N LEU A 103 7.25 -5.67 20.43
CA LEU A 103 5.95 -6.03 19.86
C LEU A 103 6.03 -7.29 18.97
N MET A 104 7.13 -7.47 18.25
CA MET A 104 7.38 -8.67 17.44
C MET A 104 7.50 -9.93 18.31
N GLN A 105 8.22 -9.87 19.44
CA GLN A 105 8.40 -11.01 20.36
C GLN A 105 7.10 -11.41 21.07
N ASN A 106 6.22 -10.44 21.35
CA ASN A 106 4.96 -10.66 22.04
C ASN A 106 3.74 -10.72 21.10
N GLY A 107 3.96 -10.67 19.79
CA GLY A 107 2.93 -10.68 18.75
C GLY A 107 3.13 -11.81 17.74
N ALA A 108 2.42 -11.72 16.62
CA ALA A 108 2.63 -12.60 15.48
C ALA A 108 3.40 -11.86 14.37
N TYR A 109 4.28 -12.54 13.64
CA TYR A 109 5.05 -11.87 12.60
C TYR A 109 5.58 -12.80 11.51
N THR A 110 5.92 -12.22 10.37
CA THR A 110 6.84 -12.80 9.38
C THR A 110 7.85 -11.74 8.93
N LEU A 111 9.08 -12.17 8.69
CA LEU A 111 10.14 -11.34 8.10
C LEU A 111 10.29 -11.61 6.59
N HIS A 112 9.31 -12.31 6.00
CA HIS A 112 9.28 -12.72 4.59
C HIS A 112 8.01 -12.27 3.87
N ALA A 113 7.29 -11.28 4.41
CA ALA A 113 6.18 -10.69 3.69
C ALA A 113 6.68 -10.04 2.39
N GLN A 114 5.82 -9.99 1.38
CA GLN A 114 6.17 -9.44 0.07
C GLN A 114 5.33 -8.19 -0.20
N THR A 115 5.98 -7.12 -0.67
CA THR A 115 5.29 -5.95 -1.21
C THR A 115 4.81 -6.19 -2.64
N VAL A 116 4.30 -5.14 -3.29
CA VAL A 116 3.86 -5.12 -4.69
C VAL A 116 4.97 -4.62 -5.62
N TYR A 117 4.81 -4.89 -6.92
CA TYR A 117 5.65 -4.31 -7.96
C TYR A 117 4.91 -3.17 -8.69
N PRO A 118 5.55 -2.00 -8.93
CA PRO A 118 6.88 -1.61 -8.45
C PRO A 118 6.92 -1.44 -6.92
N SER A 119 8.06 -1.80 -6.31
CA SER A 119 8.34 -1.69 -4.87
C SER A 119 8.67 -0.26 -4.49
N SER A 120 7.66 0.60 -4.56
CA SER A 120 7.76 2.06 -4.36
C SER A 120 6.68 2.55 -3.41
N THR A 121 6.92 3.68 -2.74
CA THR A 121 6.16 4.14 -1.59
C THR A 121 4.65 4.23 -1.84
N LEU A 122 4.23 5.03 -2.83
CA LEU A 122 2.82 5.31 -3.07
C LEU A 122 2.04 4.08 -3.57
N PRO A 123 2.52 3.31 -4.57
CA PRO A 123 1.82 2.10 -5.00
C PRO A 123 1.67 1.06 -3.90
N ALA A 124 2.71 0.87 -3.09
CA ALA A 124 2.70 -0.09 -1.99
C ALA A 124 1.75 0.33 -0.86
N HIS A 125 1.76 1.60 -0.44
CA HIS A 125 0.80 2.10 0.54
C HIS A 125 -0.65 2.08 0.02
N ALA A 126 -0.87 2.39 -1.27
CA ALA A 126 -2.18 2.23 -1.88
C ALA A 126 -2.66 0.77 -1.86
N SER A 127 -1.78 -0.19 -2.19
CA SER A 127 -2.10 -1.63 -2.06
C SER A 127 -2.39 -2.04 -0.61
N MET A 128 -1.64 -1.49 0.35
CA MET A 128 -1.81 -1.76 1.78
C MET A 128 -3.21 -1.39 2.29
N VAL A 129 -3.71 -0.22 1.91
CA VAL A 129 -4.99 0.33 2.43
C VAL A 129 -6.18 -0.07 1.58
N THR A 130 -6.01 -0.28 0.27
CA THR A 130 -7.08 -0.75 -0.62
C THR A 130 -7.24 -2.26 -0.60
N GLY A 131 -6.25 -3.02 -0.12
CA GLY A 131 -6.26 -4.48 -0.20
C GLY A 131 -6.18 -5.04 -1.62
N THR A 132 -5.82 -4.22 -2.61
CA THR A 132 -5.75 -4.62 -4.03
C THR A 132 -4.37 -4.44 -4.61
N CYS A 133 -4.09 -5.08 -5.74
CA CYS A 133 -2.86 -4.89 -6.50
C CYS A 133 -2.86 -3.57 -7.30
N PRO A 134 -1.68 -3.04 -7.72
CA PRO A 134 -1.58 -1.80 -8.50
C PRO A 134 -2.33 -1.78 -9.83
N ALA A 135 -2.74 -2.94 -10.35
CA ALA A 135 -3.61 -3.02 -11.52
C ALA A 135 -5.06 -2.63 -11.25
N LYS A 136 -5.55 -2.78 -10.03
CA LYS A 136 -6.92 -2.42 -9.65
C LYS A 136 -7.00 -0.99 -9.12
N HIS A 137 -6.15 -0.64 -8.16
CA HIS A 137 -6.19 0.69 -7.56
C HIS A 137 -5.52 1.80 -8.38
N ILE A 138 -4.86 1.45 -9.50
CA ILE A 138 -4.21 2.32 -10.50
C ILE A 138 -3.14 3.32 -10.01
N ALA A 139 -2.95 3.54 -8.71
CA ALA A 139 -1.87 4.31 -8.11
C ALA A 139 -0.51 3.66 -8.38
N ARG A 140 0.06 3.92 -9.56
CA ARG A 140 1.31 3.32 -10.08
C ARG A 140 2.46 4.32 -10.24
N TRP A 141 2.25 5.53 -9.76
CA TRP A 141 3.23 6.61 -9.76
C TRP A 141 3.77 6.77 -8.34
N ASP A 142 4.92 7.41 -8.18
CA ASP A 142 5.56 7.60 -6.88
C ASP A 142 5.98 9.05 -6.63
N GLU A 143 5.25 9.99 -7.21
CA GLU A 143 5.40 11.44 -6.98
C GLU A 143 4.03 12.03 -6.68
N TYR A 144 3.95 13.15 -5.97
CA TYR A 144 2.65 13.80 -5.82
C TYR A 144 2.21 14.44 -7.15
N VAL A 145 1.14 13.90 -7.74
CA VAL A 145 0.58 14.38 -9.01
C VAL A 145 -0.94 14.53 -8.85
N PRO A 146 -1.43 15.71 -8.41
CA PRO A 146 -2.85 15.93 -8.10
C PRO A 146 -3.82 15.50 -9.20
N GLN A 147 -3.40 15.61 -10.47
CA GLN A 147 -4.21 15.28 -11.64
C GLN A 147 -4.50 13.79 -11.76
N ASN A 148 -3.70 12.92 -11.11
CA ASN A 148 -3.92 11.49 -11.11
C ASN A 148 -5.04 11.04 -10.15
N GLY A 149 -5.49 11.92 -9.25
CA GLY A 149 -6.53 11.60 -8.27
C GLY A 149 -6.02 10.70 -7.16
N TYR A 150 -6.86 9.76 -6.71
CA TYR A 150 -6.60 8.86 -5.59
C TYR A 150 -6.52 7.41 -6.07
N ALA A 151 -6.00 6.53 -5.22
CA ALA A 151 -6.12 5.10 -5.40
C ALA A 151 -7.60 4.71 -5.54
N LEU A 152 -7.93 3.86 -6.51
CA LEU A 152 -9.30 3.42 -6.75
C LEU A 152 -9.67 2.17 -5.96
N GLY A 153 -10.96 2.03 -5.67
CA GLY A 153 -11.53 0.90 -4.95
C GLY A 153 -11.92 1.28 -3.53
N THR A 154 -12.66 0.41 -2.85
CA THR A 154 -13.03 0.58 -1.45
C THR A 154 -11.82 0.28 -0.58
N ASP A 155 -11.34 1.28 0.14
CA ASP A 155 -10.23 1.14 1.07
C ASP A 155 -10.69 0.91 2.52
N ILE A 156 -9.75 0.58 3.39
CA ILE A 156 -10.05 0.31 4.80
C ILE A 156 -10.49 1.56 5.58
N PHE A 157 -10.08 2.75 5.17
CA PHE A 157 -10.52 4.01 5.75
C PHE A 157 -11.97 4.29 5.38
N ASP A 158 -12.41 4.02 4.14
CA ASP A 158 -13.82 4.10 3.75
C ASP A 158 -14.70 3.28 4.70
N LEU A 159 -14.36 2.01 4.89
CA LEU A 159 -15.14 1.07 5.70
C LEU A 159 -15.15 1.48 7.18
N THR A 160 -14.00 1.93 7.68
CA THR A 160 -13.87 2.35 9.08
C THR A 160 -14.67 3.64 9.33
N HIS A 161 -14.53 4.64 8.45
CA HIS A 161 -15.24 5.91 8.56
C HIS A 161 -16.75 5.72 8.41
N ALA A 162 -17.20 4.84 7.51
CA ALA A 162 -18.62 4.55 7.28
C ALA A 162 -19.36 3.99 8.51
N VAL A 163 -18.66 3.30 9.41
CA VAL A 163 -19.24 2.82 10.69
C VAL A 163 -19.10 3.82 11.84
N GLY A 164 -18.67 5.06 11.53
CA GLY A 164 -18.55 6.16 12.49
C GLY A 164 -17.29 6.11 13.35
N LEU A 165 -16.30 5.28 12.99
CA LEU A 165 -15.00 5.26 13.66
C LEU A 165 -14.10 6.34 13.08
N ARG A 166 -13.39 7.05 13.97
CA ARG A 166 -12.52 8.15 13.57
C ARG A 166 -11.29 7.67 12.80
N THR A 167 -11.04 8.22 11.62
CA THR A 167 -9.96 7.82 10.70
C THR A 167 -8.87 8.88 10.60
N VAL A 168 -7.61 8.45 10.73
CA VAL A 168 -6.47 9.35 10.86
C VAL A 168 -5.30 8.86 10.01
N ILE A 169 -4.66 9.77 9.29
CA ILE A 169 -3.32 9.53 8.73
C ILE A 169 -2.37 10.66 9.14
N VAL A 170 -1.18 10.26 9.60
CA VAL A 170 -0.04 11.13 9.88
C VAL A 170 1.16 10.60 9.10
N ALA A 171 1.67 11.37 8.14
CA ALA A 171 2.65 10.90 7.17
C ALA A 171 3.88 11.80 7.02
N GLY A 172 5.03 11.18 6.77
CA GLY A 172 6.26 11.89 6.40
C GLY A 172 6.36 12.39 4.95
N LYS A 173 5.47 11.94 4.05
CA LYS A 173 5.51 12.25 2.61
C LYS A 173 4.12 12.73 2.13
N GLU A 174 4.05 13.86 1.43
CA GLU A 174 2.87 14.47 0.79
C GLU A 174 2.19 13.51 -0.18
N LYS A 175 2.96 12.78 -0.99
CA LYS A 175 2.39 11.88 -2.04
C LYS A 175 1.39 10.87 -1.49
N LEU A 176 1.53 10.47 -0.22
CA LEU A 176 0.62 9.55 0.46
C LEU A 176 -0.80 10.11 0.63
N GLN A 177 -1.04 11.39 0.37
CA GLN A 177 -2.38 11.96 0.28
C GLN A 177 -3.22 11.28 -0.82
N GLN A 178 -2.58 10.66 -1.81
CA GLN A 178 -3.26 10.01 -2.94
C GLN A 178 -3.65 8.55 -2.67
N ILE A 179 -3.44 8.00 -1.47
CA ILE A 179 -3.82 6.59 -1.17
C ILE A 179 -5.29 6.39 -0.81
N THR A 180 -6.00 7.47 -0.45
CA THR A 180 -7.41 7.46 -0.03
C THR A 180 -8.01 8.85 -0.20
N GLU A 181 -9.30 8.95 -0.47
CA GLU A 181 -9.99 10.21 -0.60
C GLU A 181 -10.09 10.98 0.75
N PRO A 182 -10.05 12.33 0.75
CA PRO A 182 -10.19 13.12 1.97
C PRO A 182 -11.51 12.91 2.71
N THR A 183 -12.55 12.44 2.01
CA THR A 183 -13.86 12.14 2.60
C THR A 183 -13.85 10.94 3.53
N SER A 184 -12.80 10.12 3.47
CA SER A 184 -12.63 8.89 4.25
C SER A 184 -11.81 9.13 5.51
N LEU A 185 -11.36 10.39 5.73
CA LEU A 185 -10.47 10.80 6.81
C LEU A 185 -11.08 11.92 7.66
N ASP A 186 -11.04 11.75 8.98
CA ASP A 186 -11.26 12.84 9.93
C ASP A 186 -10.01 13.71 10.12
N TYR A 187 -8.83 13.15 9.85
CA TYR A 187 -7.56 13.88 9.89
C TYR A 187 -6.56 13.34 8.86
N TRP A 188 -6.03 14.26 8.05
CA TRP A 188 -4.85 14.07 7.23
C TRP A 188 -3.81 15.10 7.63
N GLY A 189 -2.58 14.67 7.91
CA GLY A 189 -1.47 15.57 8.16
C GLY A 189 -0.16 15.00 7.67
N PHE A 190 0.65 15.85 7.06
CA PHE A 190 2.02 15.52 6.66
C PHE A 190 3.01 16.61 7.07
N ILE A 191 4.28 16.26 7.17
CA ILE A 191 5.30 17.15 7.72
C ILE A 191 5.72 18.23 6.71
N ASP A 192 5.90 17.88 5.45
CA ASP A 192 6.52 18.76 4.46
C ASP A 192 6.16 18.39 3.00
N GLU A 193 5.98 19.40 2.16
CA GLU A 193 5.61 19.28 0.72
C GLU A 193 6.79 18.85 -0.16
N THR A 194 8.02 18.85 0.37
CA THR A 194 9.19 18.45 -0.43
C THR A 194 9.49 16.96 -0.37
N ASP A 195 8.80 16.19 0.49
CA ASP A 195 9.07 14.78 0.77
C ASP A 195 10.51 14.47 1.22
N ASN A 196 11.31 15.49 1.59
CA ASN A 196 12.74 15.35 1.88
C ASN A 196 13.12 15.74 3.33
N THR A 197 12.15 16.10 4.15
CA THR A 197 12.40 16.65 5.49
C THR A 197 12.43 15.57 6.58
N LYS A 198 13.49 15.58 7.39
CA LYS A 198 13.67 14.71 8.56
C LYS A 198 13.21 15.38 9.86
N ASP A 199 11.95 15.79 9.94
CA ASP A 199 11.38 16.39 11.15
C ASP A 199 10.47 15.41 11.90
N ILE A 200 11.13 14.41 12.47
CA ILE A 200 10.51 13.38 13.30
C ILE A 200 9.77 13.96 14.52
N THR A 201 10.21 15.12 15.02
CA THR A 201 9.59 15.75 16.20
C THR A 201 8.21 16.28 15.86
N THR A 202 8.07 16.98 14.73
CA THR A 202 6.77 17.46 14.26
C THR A 202 5.84 16.29 13.93
N LEU A 203 6.33 15.27 13.22
CA LEU A 203 5.56 14.05 12.92
C LEU A 203 5.04 13.38 14.20
N LEU A 204 5.93 13.16 15.17
CA LEU A 204 5.57 12.55 16.45
C LEU A 204 4.54 13.39 17.19
N ASN A 205 4.70 14.71 17.22
CA ASN A 205 3.74 15.60 17.88
C ASN A 205 2.37 15.53 17.21
N MET A 206 2.29 15.53 15.88
CA MET A 206 1.04 15.33 15.14
C MET A 206 0.38 14.00 15.55
N GLY A 207 1.14 12.90 15.53
CA GLY A 207 0.64 11.59 15.95
C GLY A 207 0.13 11.57 17.39
N ARG A 208 0.87 12.15 18.33
CA ARG A 208 0.48 12.22 19.75
C ARG A 208 -0.79 13.05 19.97
N GLU A 209 -0.96 14.14 19.23
CA GLU A 209 -2.21 14.92 19.29
C GLU A 209 -3.40 14.12 18.77
N GLN A 210 -3.22 13.32 17.71
CA GLN A 210 -4.29 12.44 17.22
C GLN A 210 -4.61 11.31 18.20
N VAL A 211 -3.61 10.74 18.86
CA VAL A 211 -3.83 9.76 19.95
C VAL A 211 -4.67 10.37 21.07
N LYS A 212 -4.38 11.59 21.52
CA LYS A 212 -5.15 12.27 22.59
C LYS A 212 -6.61 12.54 22.20
N GLN A 213 -6.87 12.77 20.92
CA GLN A 213 -8.24 12.94 20.40
C GLN A 213 -8.98 11.60 20.21
N GLY A 214 -8.26 10.48 20.27
CA GLY A 214 -8.76 9.16 19.97
C GLY A 214 -8.85 8.88 18.47
N PHE A 215 -8.86 7.61 18.09
CA PHE A 215 -9.03 7.14 16.72
C PHE A 215 -9.67 5.74 16.75
N GLY A 216 -10.29 5.32 15.65
CA GLY A 216 -10.64 3.93 15.37
C GLY A 216 -9.67 3.28 14.38
N LEU A 217 -9.17 4.03 13.40
CA LEU A 217 -8.05 3.61 12.55
C LEU A 217 -7.07 4.77 12.38
N MET A 218 -5.79 4.51 12.64
CA MET A 218 -4.71 5.46 12.44
C MET A 218 -3.58 4.82 11.63
N LEU A 219 -3.08 5.51 10.60
CA LEU A 219 -1.81 5.19 9.95
C LEU A 219 -0.76 6.23 10.34
N MET A 220 0.38 5.75 10.82
CA MET A 220 1.56 6.54 11.16
C MET A 220 2.73 6.12 10.27
N HIS A 221 3.20 7.04 9.43
CA HIS A 221 4.26 6.76 8.44
C HIS A 221 5.54 7.53 8.77
N PHE A 222 6.63 6.79 9.01
CA PHE A 222 7.97 7.29 9.32
C PHE A 222 8.88 7.26 8.08
N PRO A 223 9.33 8.42 7.54
CA PRO A 223 10.03 8.49 6.26
C PRO A 223 11.57 8.40 6.36
N ASN A 224 12.15 8.52 7.57
CA ASN A 224 13.56 8.88 7.70
C ASN A 224 14.53 7.78 7.24
N GLY A 225 14.11 6.52 7.41
CA GLY A 225 14.82 5.34 6.95
C GLY A 225 15.04 5.35 5.44
N ASP A 226 13.98 5.47 4.66
CA ASP A 226 14.05 5.60 3.21
C ASP A 226 14.88 6.81 2.76
N LEU A 227 14.64 7.99 3.34
CA LEU A 227 15.42 9.20 3.06
C LEU A 227 16.92 9.03 3.36
N ALA A 228 17.27 8.24 4.37
CA ALA A 228 18.65 7.88 4.65
C ALA A 228 19.19 6.83 3.66
N GLY A 229 18.38 5.86 3.26
CA GLY A 229 18.68 4.84 2.26
C GLY A 229 19.07 5.48 0.92
N HIS A 230 18.24 6.38 0.40
CA HIS A 230 18.56 7.12 -0.83
C HIS A 230 19.85 7.93 -0.75
N LYS A 231 20.14 8.53 0.42
CA LYS A 231 21.29 9.44 0.56
C LYS A 231 22.61 8.73 0.84
N TYR A 232 22.58 7.64 1.60
CA TYR A 232 23.78 6.98 2.15
C TYR A 232 23.89 5.50 1.82
N GLY A 233 22.81 4.93 1.29
CA GLY A 233 22.68 3.52 0.94
C GLY A 233 21.88 2.72 1.96
N TRP A 234 21.15 1.72 1.49
CA TRP A 234 20.46 0.74 2.30
C TRP A 234 21.46 -0.02 3.18
N MET A 235 21.06 -0.26 4.43
CA MET A 235 21.86 -0.85 5.50
C MET A 235 23.13 -0.06 5.88
N SER A 236 23.25 1.19 5.43
CA SER A 236 24.30 2.10 5.92
C SER A 236 24.09 2.45 7.40
N LYS A 237 25.17 2.87 8.09
CA LYS A 237 25.09 3.32 9.50
C LYS A 237 24.09 4.46 9.67
N GLN A 238 23.95 5.32 8.68
CA GLN A 238 23.05 6.46 8.67
C GLN A 238 21.59 6.04 8.55
N GLN A 239 21.30 5.03 7.72
CA GLN A 239 19.95 4.46 7.64
C GLN A 239 19.58 3.74 8.94
N LEU A 240 20.47 2.90 9.47
CA LEU A 240 20.22 2.20 10.74
C LEU A 240 20.03 3.19 11.90
N SER A 241 20.82 4.27 11.94
CA SER A 241 20.61 5.34 12.93
C SER A 241 19.28 6.06 12.75
N ALA A 242 18.76 6.21 11.53
CA ALA A 242 17.45 6.80 11.30
C ALA A 242 16.33 5.91 11.84
N TYR A 243 16.37 4.61 11.53
CA TYR A 243 15.40 3.64 12.09
C TYR A 243 15.46 3.56 13.62
N HIS A 244 16.65 3.67 14.21
CA HIS A 244 16.79 3.72 15.67
C HIS A 244 16.07 4.93 16.29
N GLU A 245 16.17 6.12 15.68
CA GLU A 245 15.47 7.32 16.16
C GLU A 245 13.96 7.29 15.85
N ASP A 246 13.56 6.70 14.73
CA ASP A 246 12.14 6.46 14.41
C ASP A 246 11.52 5.48 15.42
N ASP A 247 12.21 4.40 15.80
CA ASP A 247 11.75 3.45 16.82
C ASP A 247 11.61 4.09 18.20
N LYS A 248 12.54 4.98 18.60
CA LYS A 248 12.37 5.78 19.83
C LYS A 248 11.12 6.64 19.79
N SER A 249 10.86 7.27 18.65
CA SER A 249 9.67 8.11 18.45
C SER A 249 8.39 7.28 18.48
N PHE A 250 8.41 6.10 17.88
CA PHE A 250 7.35 5.11 17.99
C PHE A 250 7.12 4.70 19.45
N GLY A 251 8.16 4.42 20.23
CA GLY A 251 8.05 4.16 21.67
C GLY A 251 7.38 5.30 22.45
N ALA A 252 7.66 6.56 22.11
CA ALA A 252 7.00 7.72 22.71
C ALA A 252 5.51 7.85 22.30
N LEU A 253 5.15 7.43 21.07
CA LEU A 253 3.75 7.32 20.65
C LEU A 253 3.02 6.23 21.44
N LEU A 254 3.63 5.05 21.59
CA LEU A 254 3.09 3.96 22.42
C LEU A 254 2.88 4.39 23.87
N GLN A 255 3.83 5.14 24.44
CA GLN A 255 3.67 5.68 25.78
C GLN A 255 2.48 6.65 25.86
N THR A 256 2.29 7.50 24.85
CA THR A 256 1.13 8.39 24.78
C THR A 256 -0.17 7.60 24.71
N MET A 257 -0.21 6.47 23.99
CA MET A 257 -1.39 5.60 23.96
C MET A 257 -1.66 4.99 25.35
N LYS A 258 -0.62 4.55 26.07
CA LYS A 258 -0.74 4.01 27.44
C LYS A 258 -1.31 5.07 28.38
N ASP A 259 -0.77 6.29 28.35
CA ASP A 259 -1.18 7.40 29.20
C ASP A 259 -2.66 7.81 28.98
N ASN A 260 -3.21 7.56 27.78
CA ASN A 260 -4.59 7.85 27.43
C ASN A 260 -5.52 6.63 27.47
N GLY A 261 -5.04 5.47 27.94
CA GLY A 261 -5.85 4.24 28.01
C GLY A 261 -6.22 3.65 26.64
N PHE A 262 -5.48 3.99 25.59
CA PHE A 262 -5.71 3.50 24.22
C PHE A 262 -4.73 2.39 23.80
N TYR A 263 -3.81 1.96 24.67
CA TYR A 263 -2.85 0.89 24.33
C TYR A 263 -3.48 -0.52 24.34
N ASP A 264 -4.02 -0.97 25.49
CA ASP A 264 -4.42 -2.38 25.69
C ASP A 264 -5.53 -2.87 24.73
N GLY A 265 -6.37 -1.96 24.23
CA GLY A 265 -7.48 -2.27 23.32
C GLY A 265 -7.18 -2.02 21.84
N THR A 266 -5.93 -1.71 21.48
CA THR A 266 -5.54 -1.38 20.09
C THR A 266 -4.76 -2.54 19.46
N LEU A 267 -5.18 -2.93 18.27
CA LEU A 267 -4.37 -3.77 17.39
C LEU A 267 -3.32 -2.89 16.71
N ILE A 268 -2.06 -3.31 16.75
CA ILE A 268 -0.94 -2.59 16.15
C ILE A 268 -0.36 -3.47 15.05
N ILE A 269 -0.30 -2.96 13.83
CA ILE A 269 0.37 -3.60 12.69
C ILE A 269 1.60 -2.75 12.35
N ILE A 270 2.78 -3.36 12.31
CA ILE A 270 4.03 -2.72 11.90
C ILE A 270 4.50 -3.38 10.60
N THR A 271 4.78 -2.57 9.59
CA THR A 271 5.30 -3.07 8.32
C THR A 271 6.13 -2.03 7.59
N SER A 272 6.48 -2.32 6.34
CA SER A 272 7.12 -1.42 5.41
C SER A 272 6.44 -1.51 4.06
N ASP A 273 6.58 -0.47 3.25
CA ASP A 273 6.15 -0.41 1.87
C ASP A 273 7.10 -1.14 0.92
N HIS A 274 8.41 -1.08 1.17
CA HIS A 274 9.44 -1.78 0.41
C HIS A 274 10.74 -1.90 1.22
N GLY A 275 11.70 -2.66 0.69
CA GLY A 275 13.09 -2.61 1.11
C GLY A 275 13.94 -1.74 0.19
N GLY A 276 15.17 -2.14 -0.10
CA GLY A 276 16.02 -1.44 -1.05
C GLY A 276 17.45 -1.98 -1.11
N HIS A 277 18.19 -1.53 -2.11
CA HIS A 277 19.57 -1.93 -2.41
C HIS A 277 20.38 -0.74 -2.86
N GLU A 278 21.67 -0.72 -2.55
CA GLU A 278 22.54 0.43 -2.84
C GLU A 278 21.84 1.72 -2.40
N THR A 279 21.53 2.67 -3.29
CA THR A 279 20.79 3.91 -3.01
C THR A 279 19.40 3.97 -3.65
N HIS A 280 18.86 2.82 -4.08
CA HIS A 280 17.64 2.72 -4.89
C HIS A 280 16.69 1.63 -4.39
N HIS A 281 15.45 1.71 -4.87
CA HIS A 281 14.42 0.69 -4.72
C HIS A 281 13.50 0.73 -5.96
N GLY A 282 12.40 -0.01 -5.96
CA GLY A 282 11.44 -0.07 -7.07
C GLY A 282 11.67 -1.24 -8.03
N THR A 283 12.59 -2.14 -7.71
CA THR A 283 12.88 -3.33 -8.52
C THR A 283 12.17 -4.57 -7.98
N ASN A 284 12.24 -5.67 -8.72
CA ASN A 284 11.75 -6.98 -8.27
C ASN A 284 12.80 -7.75 -7.46
N MET A 285 13.92 -7.12 -7.06
CA MET A 285 14.95 -7.80 -6.28
C MET A 285 14.42 -8.16 -4.88
N PRO A 286 14.85 -9.29 -4.30
CA PRO A 286 14.42 -9.68 -2.97
C PRO A 286 14.65 -8.61 -1.90
N ASP A 287 15.74 -7.84 -2.03
CA ASP A 287 16.10 -6.74 -1.15
C ASP A 287 15.07 -5.59 -1.17
N ASP A 288 14.35 -5.38 -2.27
CA ASP A 288 13.31 -4.36 -2.44
C ASP A 288 11.92 -4.90 -2.10
N MET A 289 11.69 -6.19 -2.40
CA MET A 289 10.36 -6.80 -2.34
C MET A 289 10.03 -7.37 -0.95
N THR A 290 11.04 -7.78 -0.19
CA THR A 290 10.84 -8.43 1.12
C THR A 290 10.72 -7.39 2.22
N ILE A 291 9.61 -7.43 2.95
CA ILE A 291 9.26 -6.49 4.03
C ILE A 291 8.94 -7.26 5.31
N PRO A 292 9.14 -6.65 6.49
CA PRO A 292 8.61 -7.19 7.74
C PRO A 292 7.09 -6.97 7.79
N TRP A 293 6.37 -7.92 8.37
CA TRP A 293 4.96 -7.75 8.72
C TRP A 293 4.73 -8.32 10.12
N ILE A 294 4.41 -7.44 11.06
CA ILE A 294 4.30 -7.73 12.50
C ILE A 294 2.93 -7.25 12.97
N ILE A 295 2.27 -8.03 13.80
CA ILE A 295 0.97 -7.70 14.40
C ILE A 295 0.99 -8.01 15.89
N TYR A 296 0.48 -7.08 16.70
CA TYR A 296 0.43 -7.18 18.15
C TYR A 296 -0.88 -6.59 18.67
N GLY A 297 -1.44 -7.14 19.74
CA GLY A 297 -2.60 -6.57 20.43
C GLY A 297 -3.68 -7.60 20.75
N PRO A 298 -4.92 -7.16 21.01
CA PRO A 298 -6.01 -8.05 21.38
C PRO A 298 -6.20 -9.19 20.37
N GLN A 299 -6.46 -10.40 20.87
CA GLN A 299 -6.77 -11.61 20.09
C GLN A 299 -5.64 -12.14 19.20
N VAL A 300 -4.49 -11.46 19.13
CA VAL A 300 -3.31 -11.98 18.43
C VAL A 300 -2.73 -13.15 19.21
N VAL A 301 -2.42 -14.24 18.51
CA VAL A 301 -1.71 -15.40 19.07
C VAL A 301 -0.23 -15.27 18.75
N PRO A 302 0.66 -15.10 19.75
CA PRO A 302 2.07 -14.87 19.49
C PRO A 302 2.75 -16.03 18.75
N GLY A 303 3.58 -15.72 17.76
CA GLY A 303 4.31 -16.72 16.98
C GLY A 303 4.79 -16.27 15.61
N ILE A 304 5.60 -17.11 14.98
CA ILE A 304 6.03 -16.90 13.60
C ILE A 304 4.92 -17.37 12.67
N LEU A 305 4.46 -16.48 11.79
CA LEU A 305 3.49 -16.76 10.74
C LEU A 305 4.16 -17.61 9.66
N LYS A 306 3.56 -18.76 9.37
CA LYS A 306 4.04 -19.71 8.35
C LYS A 306 3.41 -19.46 6.99
N THR A 307 2.22 -18.86 6.98
CA THR A 307 1.54 -18.48 5.75
C THR A 307 2.30 -17.33 5.09
N GLN A 308 2.45 -17.38 3.77
CA GLN A 308 2.95 -16.22 3.02
C GLN A 308 2.06 -15.03 3.33
N VAL A 309 2.64 -13.86 3.59
CA VAL A 309 1.91 -12.58 3.77
C VAL A 309 2.31 -11.63 2.66
N TYR A 310 1.36 -10.84 2.18
CA TYR A 310 1.58 -9.76 1.22
C TYR A 310 1.09 -8.45 1.80
N ILE A 311 1.65 -7.32 1.34
CA ILE A 311 1.30 -6.00 1.86
C ILE A 311 -0.21 -5.69 1.79
N MET A 312 -0.89 -6.14 0.73
CA MET A 312 -2.34 -5.96 0.55
C MET A 312 -3.20 -6.78 1.51
N ASP A 313 -2.61 -7.64 2.34
CA ASP A 313 -3.34 -8.38 3.38
C ASP A 313 -3.65 -7.50 4.59
N THR A 314 -3.02 -6.34 4.67
CA THR A 314 -3.18 -5.40 5.78
C THR A 314 -4.61 -4.92 5.88
N ALA A 315 -5.19 -4.35 4.82
CA ALA A 315 -6.60 -3.89 4.84
C ALA A 315 -7.62 -4.99 5.19
N PRO A 316 -7.60 -6.18 4.56
CA PRO A 316 -8.43 -7.31 4.98
C PRO A 316 -8.25 -7.72 6.43
N THR A 317 -7.03 -7.71 6.94
CA THR A 317 -6.74 -8.04 8.34
C THR A 317 -7.33 -7.01 9.29
N VAL A 318 -7.23 -5.73 8.97
CA VAL A 318 -7.86 -4.63 9.73
C VAL A 318 -9.38 -4.76 9.69
N ALA A 319 -9.96 -5.01 8.52
CA ALA A 319 -11.41 -5.21 8.39
C ALA A 319 -11.89 -6.38 9.24
N PHE A 320 -11.22 -7.53 9.16
CA PHE A 320 -11.52 -8.68 9.99
C PHE A 320 -11.46 -8.32 11.49
N ALA A 321 -10.38 -7.67 11.93
CA ALA A 321 -10.19 -7.29 13.32
C ALA A 321 -11.27 -6.33 13.86
N LEU A 322 -11.69 -5.36 13.03
CA LEU A 322 -12.75 -4.40 13.34
C LEU A 322 -14.17 -4.95 13.12
N GLY A 323 -14.32 -6.18 12.61
CA GLY A 323 -15.62 -6.77 12.29
C GLY A 323 -16.32 -6.10 11.09
N LEU A 324 -15.55 -5.51 10.18
CA LEU A 324 -16.01 -4.86 8.95
C LEU A 324 -16.17 -5.88 7.80
N PRO A 325 -17.05 -5.61 6.82
CA PRO A 325 -17.23 -6.49 5.67
C PRO A 325 -15.95 -6.55 4.82
N LEU A 326 -15.55 -7.77 4.44
CA LEU A 326 -14.52 -7.96 3.42
C LEU A 326 -15.07 -7.59 2.04
N GLN A 327 -14.26 -6.93 1.21
CA GLN A 327 -14.67 -6.53 -0.13
C GLN A 327 -14.33 -7.61 -1.14
N ALA A 328 -15.26 -7.89 -2.05
CA ALA A 328 -15.07 -8.90 -3.10
C ALA A 328 -13.97 -8.53 -4.11
N GLU A 329 -13.64 -7.23 -4.22
CA GLU A 329 -12.61 -6.70 -5.10
C GLU A 329 -11.19 -6.81 -4.54
N TRP A 330 -11.04 -7.06 -3.22
CA TRP A 330 -9.74 -7.19 -2.57
C TRP A 330 -8.98 -8.43 -3.07
N ASP A 331 -7.70 -8.24 -3.36
CA ASP A 331 -6.76 -9.32 -3.71
C ASP A 331 -6.13 -9.94 -2.45
N GLY A 332 -5.96 -9.14 -1.40
CA GLY A 332 -5.48 -9.59 -0.12
C GLY A 332 -6.52 -10.39 0.65
N ALA A 333 -6.06 -11.12 1.68
CA ALA A 333 -6.94 -11.85 2.59
C ALA A 333 -6.53 -11.58 4.04
N PRO A 334 -7.45 -11.69 5.02
CA PRO A 334 -7.07 -11.55 6.42
C PRO A 334 -5.99 -12.58 6.78
N VAL A 335 -4.99 -12.15 7.54
CA VAL A 335 -3.95 -13.04 8.08
C VAL A 335 -4.53 -13.82 9.26
N TYR A 336 -5.42 -14.77 8.98
CA TYR A 336 -6.17 -15.56 9.97
C TYR A 336 -5.25 -16.29 10.96
N GLU A 337 -4.08 -16.76 10.50
CA GLU A 337 -3.07 -17.42 11.35
C GLU A 337 -2.65 -16.55 12.54
N ALA A 338 -2.60 -15.22 12.37
CA ALA A 338 -2.26 -14.29 13.46
C ALA A 338 -3.27 -14.31 14.62
N PHE A 339 -4.48 -14.80 14.37
CA PHE A 339 -5.56 -14.93 15.37
C PHE A 339 -5.79 -16.41 15.77
N GLY A 340 -4.87 -17.30 15.43
CA GLY A 340 -4.99 -18.74 15.69
C GLY A 340 -6.08 -19.44 14.88
N LEU A 341 -6.53 -18.82 13.79
CA LEU A 341 -7.58 -19.35 12.93
C LEU A 341 -6.99 -20.14 11.75
N PRO A 342 -7.75 -21.10 11.20
CA PRO A 342 -7.32 -21.87 10.03
C PRO A 342 -7.02 -20.96 8.84
N VAL A 343 -6.04 -21.36 8.04
CA VAL A 343 -5.61 -20.66 6.83
C VAL A 343 -5.99 -21.48 5.61
N ASP A 344 -6.43 -20.80 4.54
CA ASP A 344 -6.71 -21.47 3.26
C ASP A 344 -5.38 -21.90 2.61
N PRO A 345 -5.14 -23.22 2.42
CA PRO A 345 -3.92 -23.70 1.77
C PRO A 345 -3.82 -23.30 0.29
N ASN A 346 -4.92 -22.88 -0.34
CA ASN A 346 -4.98 -22.47 -1.75
C ASN A 346 -4.79 -20.96 -1.97
N ARG A 347 -4.27 -20.25 -0.96
CA ARG A 347 -4.01 -18.81 -1.03
C ARG A 347 -3.28 -18.45 -2.32
N VAL A 348 -3.97 -17.69 -3.17
CA VAL A 348 -3.52 -17.26 -4.50
C VAL A 348 -2.21 -16.47 -4.36
N SER A 349 -1.36 -16.60 -5.38
CA SER A 349 -0.12 -15.83 -5.53
C SER A 349 -0.35 -14.33 -5.31
N GLY A 350 0.66 -13.63 -4.81
CA GLY A 350 0.63 -12.17 -4.69
C GLY A 350 0.42 -11.46 -6.02
N CYS A 351 0.57 -10.14 -6.02
CA CYS A 351 0.37 -9.35 -7.23
C CYS A 351 1.28 -9.82 -8.37
N PRO A 352 0.87 -9.68 -9.65
CA PRO A 352 1.75 -9.98 -10.76
C PRO A 352 3.10 -9.27 -10.60
N GLY A 353 4.20 -10.01 -10.70
CA GLY A 353 5.56 -9.49 -10.51
C GLY A 353 6.10 -9.55 -9.08
N THR A 354 5.35 -10.12 -8.10
CA THR A 354 5.82 -10.30 -6.72
C THR A 354 6.53 -11.64 -6.46
N THR A 355 6.87 -12.39 -7.51
CA THR A 355 7.68 -13.60 -7.42
C THR A 355 9.10 -13.31 -7.94
N PRO A 356 10.15 -13.65 -7.18
CA PRO A 356 11.55 -13.50 -7.61
C PRO A 356 11.87 -14.16 -8.95
#